data_AF-A0AAP6LCV6-F1
#
_entry.id   AF-A0AAP6LCV6-F1
#
_cell.length_a   1.000
_cell.length_b   1.000
_cell.length_c   1.000
_cell.angle_alpha   90.00
_cell.angle_beta   90.00
_cell.angle_gamma   90.00
#
_symmetry.space_group_name_H-M   'P 1'
#
loop_
_entity.id
_entity.type
_entity.pdbx_description
1 polymer ?
#
loop_
_entity_poly.entity_id
_entity_poly.type
_entity_poly.pdbx_seq_one_letter_code
_entity_poly.pdbx_strand_id
1 'polypeptide(L)'
;MSSPELERIEALEVQVQAILGHLKAMEYGLRLLIATHPNPEVLIAASEGLEQRATSAHLDDDAMYSAAITQGISILRDQIEAAAALSDPAGDTPPLRARSSGHN
;
A
#
# COMPACT_ATOMS: atom_id res chain seq x y z
N MET A 1 -32.17 -21.55 -22.46
CA MET A 1 -31.60 -21.96 -21.17
C MET A 1 -30.10 -22.04 -21.39
N SER A 2 -29.32 -21.26 -20.65
CA SER A 2 -27.86 -21.30 -20.74
C SER A 2 -27.35 -22.68 -20.26
N SER A 3 -26.21 -23.15 -20.77
CA SER A 3 -25.59 -24.38 -20.25
C SER A 3 -25.27 -24.19 -18.76
N PRO A 4 -25.41 -25.22 -17.90
CA PRO A 4 -24.98 -25.14 -16.50
C PRO A 4 -23.52 -24.70 -16.33
N GLU A 5 -22.67 -24.93 -17.34
CA GLU A 5 -21.28 -24.45 -17.34
C GLU A 5 -21.20 -22.92 -17.50
N LEU A 6 -22.08 -22.35 -18.34
CA LEU A 6 -22.14 -20.92 -18.58
C LEU A 6 -22.64 -20.19 -17.33
N GLU A 7 -23.69 -20.72 -16.69
CA GLU A 7 -24.25 -20.17 -15.44
C GLU A 7 -23.20 -20.18 -14.32
N ARG A 8 -22.35 -21.23 -14.26
CA ARG A 8 -21.26 -21.31 -13.29
C ARG A 8 -20.18 -20.26 -13.55
N ILE A 9 -19.83 -20.00 -14.82
CA ILE A 9 -18.84 -18.97 -15.18
C ILE A 9 -19.38 -17.59 -14.80
N GLU A 10 -20.63 -17.28 -15.16
CA GLU A 10 -21.27 -16.00 -14.82
C GLU A 10 -21.31 -15.79 -13.30
N ALA A 11 -21.63 -16.82 -12.53
CA ALA A 11 -21.62 -16.75 -11.07
C ALA A 11 -20.22 -16.52 -10.48
N LEU A 12 -19.18 -17.08 -11.09
CA LEU A 12 -17.79 -16.84 -10.69
C LEU A 12 -17.34 -15.42 -11.06
N GLU A 13 -17.71 -14.92 -12.23
CA GLU A 13 -17.41 -13.54 -12.65
C GLU A 13 -18.02 -12.52 -11.69
N VAL A 14 -19.29 -12.70 -11.31
CA VAL A 14 -19.96 -11.84 -10.32
C VAL A 14 -19.24 -11.88 -8.97
N GLN A 15 -18.83 -13.06 -8.51
CA GLN A 15 -18.08 -13.20 -7.26
C GLN A 15 -16.70 -12.51 -7.32
N VAL A 16 -15.96 -12.66 -8.42
CA VAL A 16 -14.69 -11.99 -8.62
C VAL A 16 -14.87 -10.47 -8.62
N GLN A 17 -15.87 -9.94 -9.32
CA GLN A 17 -16.15 -8.50 -9.32
C GLN A 17 -16.51 -7.97 -7.93
N ALA A 18 -17.27 -8.73 -7.14
CA ALA A 18 -17.59 -8.35 -5.77
C ALA A 18 -16.34 -8.31 -4.87
N ILE A 19 -15.47 -9.31 -4.98
CA ILE A 19 -14.19 -9.36 -4.24
C ILE A 19 -13.28 -8.19 -4.64
N LEU A 20 -13.17 -7.90 -5.94
CA LEU A 20 -12.38 -6.77 -6.45
C LEU A 20 -12.92 -5.42 -5.95
N GLY A 21 -14.25 -5.26 -5.94
CA GLY A 21 -14.90 -4.08 -5.37
C GLY A 21 -14.61 -3.90 -3.88
N HIS A 22 -14.70 -4.98 -3.10
CA HIS A 22 -14.38 -4.98 -1.67
C HIS A 22 -12.90 -4.62 -1.44
N LEU A 23 -11.99 -5.26 -2.19
CA LEU A 23 -10.55 -4.99 -2.10
C LEU A 23 -10.26 -3.51 -2.38
N LYS A 24 -10.90 -2.93 -3.40
CA LYS A 24 -10.72 -1.52 -3.74
C LYS A 24 -11.24 -0.57 -2.64
N ALA A 25 -12.36 -0.91 -2.01
CA ALA A 25 -12.87 -0.16 -0.88
C ALA A 25 -11.91 -0.19 0.32
N MET A 26 -11.35 -1.36 0.64
CA MET A 26 -10.31 -1.49 1.67
C MET A 26 -9.05 -0.68 1.33
N GLU A 27 -8.59 -0.71 0.07
CA GLU A 27 -7.46 0.09 -0.40
C GLU A 27 -7.68 1.60 -0.16
N TYR A 28 -8.85 2.13 -0.52
CA TYR A 28 -9.17 3.53 -0.27
C TYR A 28 -9.28 3.86 1.23
N GLY A 29 -9.84 2.95 2.03
CA GLY A 29 -9.89 3.10 3.49
C GLY A 29 -8.50 3.16 4.11
N LEU A 30 -7.59 2.27 3.70
CA LEU A 30 -6.20 2.25 4.16
C LEU A 30 -5.46 3.52 3.74
N ARG A 31 -5.61 3.97 2.49
CA ARG A 31 -5.00 5.23 2.04
C ARG A 31 -5.49 6.43 2.84
N LEU A 32 -6.79 6.49 3.15
CA LEU A 32 -7.34 7.54 3.98
C LEU A 32 -6.76 7.50 5.40
N LEU A 33 -6.66 6.30 5.99
CA LEU A 33 -6.04 6.12 7.31
C LEU A 33 -4.57 6.56 7.32
N ILE A 34 -3.78 6.16 6.32
CA ILE A 34 -2.38 6.57 6.18
C ILE A 34 -2.28 8.09 6.07
N ALA A 35 -3.05 8.70 5.15
CA ALA A 35 -3.00 10.14 4.89
C ALA A 35 -3.47 11.00 6.07
N THR A 36 -4.27 10.45 6.98
CA THR A 36 -4.80 11.15 8.16
C THR A 36 -4.14 10.72 9.47
N HIS A 37 -3.15 9.82 9.42
CA HIS A 37 -2.53 9.29 10.62
C HIS A 37 -1.75 10.39 11.36
N PRO A 38 -2.01 10.64 12.65
CA PRO A 38 -1.39 11.76 13.38
C PRO A 38 0.11 11.58 13.62
N ASN A 39 0.63 10.36 13.46
CA ASN A 39 2.04 10.03 13.65
C ASN A 39 2.50 8.98 12.63
N PRO A 40 2.91 9.39 11.42
CA PRO A 40 3.24 8.45 10.35
C PRO A 40 4.47 7.57 10.65
N GLU A 41 5.39 8.01 11.51
CA GLU A 41 6.55 7.21 11.95
C GLU A 41 6.15 5.94 12.70
N VAL A 42 5.11 6.02 13.54
CA VAL A 42 4.56 4.83 14.23
C VAL A 42 3.97 3.85 13.22
N LEU A 43 3.40 4.36 12.12
CA LEU A 43 2.82 3.54 11.07
C LEU A 43 3.91 2.83 10.24
N ILE A 44 5.04 3.50 9.97
CA ILE A 44 6.23 2.88 9.36
C ILE A 44 6.71 1.72 10.23
N ALA A 45 6.98 1.97 11.51
CA ALA A 45 7.47 0.94 12.43
C ALA A 45 6.50 -0.25 12.54
N ALA A 46 5.18 -0.01 12.55
CA ALA A 46 4.19 -1.08 12.54
C ALA A 46 4.16 -1.88 11.23
N SER A 47 4.51 -1.24 10.10
CA SER A 47 4.53 -1.85 8.77
C SER A 47 5.74 -2.77 8.54
N GLU A 48 6.88 -2.54 9.21
CA GLU A 48 8.11 -3.34 9.04
C GLU A 48 7.89 -4.83 9.34
N GLY A 49 7.05 -5.16 10.32
CA GLY A 49 6.70 -6.54 10.66
C GLY A 49 5.51 -7.11 9.86
N LEU A 50 4.87 -6.33 8.99
CA LEU A 50 3.66 -6.75 8.29
C LEU A 50 3.94 -7.80 7.22
N GLU A 51 4.99 -7.62 6.43
CA GLU A 51 5.39 -8.54 5.36
C GLU A 51 5.67 -9.94 5.92
N GLN A 52 6.52 -10.02 6.95
CA GLN A 52 6.85 -11.29 7.59
C GLN A 52 5.61 -12.00 8.18
N ARG A 53 4.71 -11.25 8.82
CA ARG A 53 3.47 -11.81 9.39
C ARG A 53 2.54 -12.32 8.31
N ALA A 54 2.36 -11.58 7.23
CA ALA A 54 1.46 -11.96 6.15
C ALA A 54 1.98 -13.13 5.34
N THR A 55 3.27 -13.13 4.97
CA THR A 55 3.89 -14.28 4.32
C THR A 55 3.74 -15.51 5.21
N SER A 56 4.07 -15.40 6.51
CA SER A 56 3.98 -16.52 7.46
C SER A 56 2.55 -17.06 7.65
N ALA A 57 1.54 -16.19 7.62
CA ALA A 57 0.13 -16.60 7.76
C ALA A 57 -0.42 -17.29 6.49
N HIS A 58 0.20 -17.06 5.34
CA HIS A 58 -0.24 -17.52 4.02
C HIS A 58 0.82 -18.36 3.30
N LEU A 59 1.70 -19.02 4.07
CA LEU A 59 2.79 -19.86 3.55
C LEU A 59 2.27 -21.14 2.85
N ASP A 60 1.13 -21.66 3.32
CA ASP A 60 0.53 -22.91 2.80
C ASP A 60 -0.54 -22.66 1.72
N ASP A 61 -0.79 -21.39 1.38
CA ASP A 61 -1.74 -21.02 0.34
C ASP A 61 -1.12 -21.18 -1.07
N ASP A 62 -1.95 -21.03 -2.10
CA ASP A 62 -1.50 -21.07 -3.49
C ASP A 62 -0.37 -20.04 -3.75
N ALA A 63 0.65 -20.45 -4.49
CA ALA A 63 1.84 -19.62 -4.72
C ALA A 63 1.51 -18.26 -5.36
N MET A 64 0.48 -18.18 -6.21
CA MET A 64 0.01 -16.92 -6.80
C MET A 64 -0.62 -16.02 -5.73
N TYR A 65 -1.38 -16.61 -4.81
CA TYR A 65 -2.01 -15.88 -3.72
C TYR A 65 -0.97 -15.28 -2.77
N SER A 66 0.02 -16.08 -2.33
CA SER A 66 1.09 -15.62 -1.45
C SER A 66 1.96 -14.53 -2.12
N ALA A 67 2.22 -14.67 -3.43
CA ALA A 67 2.92 -13.65 -4.22
C ALA A 67 2.12 -12.34 -4.31
N ALA A 68 0.82 -12.41 -4.58
CA ALA A 68 -0.06 -11.24 -4.65
C ALA A 68 -0.15 -10.50 -3.31
N ILE A 69 -0.23 -11.23 -2.18
CA ILE A 69 -0.18 -10.64 -0.83
C ILE A 69 1.13 -9.91 -0.60
N THR A 70 2.26 -10.57 -0.89
CA THR A 70 3.60 -10.00 -0.68
C THR A 70 3.76 -8.71 -1.49
N GLN A 71 3.34 -8.73 -2.77
CA GLN A 71 3.36 -7.55 -3.62
C GLN A 71 2.46 -6.42 -3.07
N GLY A 72 1.25 -6.75 -2.63
CA GLY A 72 0.32 -5.77 -2.07
C GLY A 72 0.86 -5.08 -0.82
N ILE A 73 1.55 -5.83 0.05
CA ILE A 73 2.18 -5.30 1.25
C ILE A 73 3.37 -4.40 0.92
N SER A 74 4.19 -4.78 -0.06
CA SER A 74 5.29 -3.92 -0.52
C SER A 74 4.76 -2.56 -0.99
N ILE A 75 3.69 -2.54 -1.80
CA ILE A 75 3.06 -1.30 -2.28
C ILE A 75 2.52 -0.47 -1.11
N LEU A 76 1.94 -1.11 -0.10
CA LEU A 76 1.42 -0.43 1.09
C LEU A 76 2.55 0.23 1.89
N ARG A 77 3.68 -0.47 2.07
CA ARG A 77 4.87 0.08 2.74
C ARG A 77 5.36 1.34 2.02
N ASP A 78 5.52 1.27 0.70
CA ASP A 78 5.96 2.42 -0.11
C ASP A 78 5.01 3.64 0.06
N GLN A 79 3.70 3.41 0.18
CA GLN A 79 2.72 4.48 0.42
C GLN A 79 2.82 5.07 1.83
N ILE A 80 3.11 4.25 2.84
CA ILE A 80 3.32 4.70 4.22
C ILE A 80 4.58 5.57 4.31
N GLU A 81 5.68 5.11 3.71
CA GLU A 81 6.95 5.87 3.65
C GLU A 81 6.77 7.22 2.96
N ALA A 82 6.07 7.24 1.82
CA ALA A 82 5.76 8.49 1.10
C ALA A 82 4.92 9.46 1.94
N ALA A 83 3.94 8.96 2.70
CA ALA A 83 3.11 9.80 3.58
C ALA A 83 3.90 10.38 4.76
N ALA A 84 4.85 9.63 5.32
CA ALA A 84 5.75 10.13 6.36
C ALA A 84 6.66 11.23 5.84
N ALA A 85 7.26 11.05 4.66
CA ALA A 85 8.12 12.07 4.04
C ALA A 85 7.38 13.41 3.76
N LEU A 86 6.09 13.36 3.46
CA LEU A 86 5.25 14.56 3.29
C LEU A 86 4.92 15.26 4.62
N SER A 87 5.01 14.54 5.74
CA SER A 87 4.68 15.06 7.07
C SER A 87 5.89 15.71 7.78
N ASP A 88 7.11 15.56 7.25
CA ASP A 88 8.32 16.23 7.71
C ASP A 88 8.82 17.29 6.69
N PRO A 89 8.31 18.54 6.74
CA PRO A 89 8.68 19.59 5.77
C PRO A 89 10.08 20.18 6.00
N ALA A 90 10.89 19.68 6.95
CA ALA A 90 12.18 20.27 7.30
C ALA A 90 13.39 19.71 6.52
N GLY A 91 13.19 18.67 5.69
CA GLY A 91 14.28 17.95 5.01
C GLY A 91 14.90 18.62 3.77
N ASP A 92 14.29 19.65 3.20
CA ASP A 92 14.75 20.27 1.94
C ASP A 92 15.09 21.76 2.13
N THR A 93 16.12 22.04 2.93
CA THR A 93 16.83 23.32 2.83
C THR A 93 18.12 23.07 2.06
N PRO A 94 18.21 23.40 0.76
CA PRO A 94 19.49 23.35 0.05
C PRO A 94 20.46 24.28 0.77
N PRO A 95 21.74 23.89 0.95
CA PRO A 95 22.69 24.72 1.69
C PRO A 95 22.78 26.07 1.00
N LEU A 96 22.50 27.15 1.75
CA LEU A 96 22.83 28.51 1.36
C LEU A 96 24.35 28.55 1.12
N ARG A 97 24.78 28.29 -0.11
CA ARG A 97 26.13 28.68 -0.54
C ARG A 97 26.13 30.21 -0.52
N ALA A 98 26.89 30.71 0.45
CA ALA A 98 27.16 32.10 0.71
C ALA A 98 27.31 32.88 -0.60
N ARG A 99 26.43 33.86 -0.80
CA ARG A 99 26.75 35.02 -1.63
C ARG A 99 27.83 35.81 -0.89
N SER A 100 29.10 35.47 -1.09
CA SER A 100 30.18 36.46 -1.05
C SER A 100 30.06 37.24 -2.35
N SER A 101 29.24 38.28 -2.41
CA SER A 101 29.60 39.65 -2.02
C SER A 101 30.94 40.05 -2.63
N GLY A 102 30.85 40.83 -3.70
CA GLY A 102 31.99 41.56 -4.21
C GLY A 102 32.55 42.50 -3.14
N HIS A 103 33.87 42.67 -3.19
CA HIS A 103 34.55 43.84 -2.67
C HIS A 103 35.85 44.03 -3.47
N ASN A 104 35.92 45.19 -4.15
CA ASN A 104 37.06 45.89 -4.75
C ASN A 104 38.08 45.09 -5.57
#